data_AF-A0A2N9XFN1-F1
#
_entry.id   AF-A0A2N9XFN1-F1
#
_cell.length_a   1.000
_cell.length_b   1.000
_cell.length_c   1.000
_cell.angle_alpha   90.00
_cell.angle_beta   90.00
_cell.angle_gamma   90.00
#
_symmetry.space_group_name_H-M   'P 1'
#
loop_
_entity.id
_entity.type
_entity.pdbx_description
1 polymer ?
#
loop_
_entity_poly.entity_id
_entity_poly.type
_entity_poly.pdbx_seq_one_letter_code
_entity_poly.pdbx_strand_id
1 'polypeptide(L)'
;MRRSINILLIGIFCIGLSGCYESVVRFWNNDGWEPPPAKKKAKKECFEELESIPEPQNKSPGSKEMQDWLGNVYIPARNECLRRKGF
;
A
#
# COMPACT_ATOMS: atom_id res chain seq x y z
N MET A 1 21.76 38.07 -5.69
CA MET A 1 20.54 37.41 -6.23
C MET A 1 20.83 36.04 -6.85
N ARG A 2 21.67 35.91 -7.90
CA ARG A 2 21.93 34.61 -8.58
C ARG A 2 22.53 33.52 -7.68
N ARG A 3 23.49 33.88 -6.80
CA ARG A 3 24.09 32.95 -5.82
C ARG A 3 23.09 32.41 -4.79
N SER A 4 22.20 33.27 -4.28
CA SER A 4 21.20 32.90 -3.27
C SER A 4 20.16 31.92 -3.85
N ILE A 5 19.76 32.11 -5.11
CA ILE A 5 18.86 31.18 -5.83
C ILE A 5 19.54 29.82 -6.04
N ASN A 6 20.82 29.81 -6.43
CA ASN A 6 21.56 28.55 -6.62
C ASN A 6 21.68 27.76 -5.31
N ILE A 7 21.96 28.42 -4.19
CA ILE A 7 22.04 27.77 -2.87
C ILE A 7 20.69 27.15 -2.49
N LEU A 8 19.59 27.87 -2.74
CA LEU A 8 18.24 27.40 -2.44
C LEU A 8 17.87 26.17 -3.29
N LEU A 9 18.20 26.18 -4.57
CA LEU A 9 17.98 25.03 -5.47
C LEU A 9 18.80 23.82 -5.05
N ILE A 10 20.08 24.00 -4.72
CA ILE A 10 20.94 22.90 -4.24
C ILE A 10 20.38 22.31 -2.94
N GLY A 11 19.88 23.16 -2.03
CA GLY A 11 19.22 22.70 -0.80
C GLY A 11 17.99 21.82 -1.08
N ILE A 12 17.12 22.22 -2.01
CA ILE A 12 15.95 21.42 -2.41
C ILE A 12 16.38 20.08 -3.01
N PHE A 13 17.38 20.07 -3.89
CA PHE A 13 17.92 18.83 -4.47
C PHE A 13 18.49 17.88 -3.40
N CYS A 14 19.24 18.41 -2.43
CA CYS A 14 19.79 17.60 -1.33
C CYS A 14 18.68 16.95 -0.49
N ILE A 15 17.60 17.69 -0.16
CA ILE A 15 16.47 17.16 0.61
C ILE A 15 15.70 16.09 -0.21
N GLY A 16 15.50 16.32 -1.50
CA GLY A 16 14.87 15.34 -2.38
C GLY A 16 15.68 14.05 -2.47
N LEU A 17 17.00 14.16 -2.67
CA LEU A 17 17.91 13.02 -2.75
C LEU A 17 17.98 12.25 -1.42
N SER A 18 17.99 12.93 -0.27
CA SER A 18 17.98 12.26 1.03
C SER A 18 16.68 11.50 1.27
N GLY A 19 15.52 12.04 0.88
CA GLY A 19 14.23 11.36 0.98
C GLY A 19 14.14 10.12 0.09
N CYS A 20 14.68 10.20 -1.14
CA CYS A 20 14.79 9.04 -2.03
C CYS A 20 15.69 7.95 -1.45
N TYR A 21 16.86 8.32 -0.92
CA TYR A 21 17.77 7.39 -0.27
C TYR A 21 17.13 6.71 0.94
N GLU A 22 16.44 7.47 1.80
CA GLU A 22 15.73 6.91 2.95
C GLU A 22 14.63 5.92 2.53
N SER A 23 13.89 6.24 1.47
CA SER A 23 12.86 5.35 0.92
C SER A 23 13.45 4.04 0.40
N VAL A 24 14.59 4.09 -0.29
CA VAL A 24 15.32 2.91 -0.79
C VAL A 24 15.88 2.07 0.35
N VAL A 25 16.46 2.69 1.37
CA VAL A 25 16.98 2.00 2.56
C VAL A 25 15.86 1.30 3.32
N ARG A 26 14.71 1.98 3.53
CA ARG A 26 13.51 1.38 4.13
C ARG A 26 12.96 0.21 3.33
N PHE A 27 12.92 0.34 2.00
CA PHE A 27 12.52 -0.74 1.09
C PHE A 27 13.46 -1.96 1.22
N TRP A 28 14.77 -1.75 1.20
CA TRP A 28 15.77 -2.83 1.26
C TRP A 28 15.82 -3.52 2.62
N ASN A 29 15.59 -2.77 3.70
CA ASN A 29 15.60 -3.29 5.08
C ASN A 29 14.25 -3.83 5.54
N ASN A 30 13.23 -3.81 4.67
CA ASN A 30 11.85 -4.16 5.00
C ASN A 30 11.29 -3.38 6.21
N ASP A 31 11.84 -2.19 6.43
CA ASP A 31 11.57 -1.34 7.59
C ASP A 31 10.52 -0.30 7.19
N GLY A 32 9.27 -0.54 7.57
CA GLY A 32 8.17 0.41 7.42
C GLY A 32 7.21 0.19 6.24
N TRP A 33 7.48 -0.78 5.35
CA TRP A 33 6.55 -1.13 4.25
C TRP A 33 5.68 -2.34 4.57
N GLU A 34 6.20 -3.29 5.35
CA GLU A 34 5.44 -4.47 5.74
C GLU A 34 4.54 -4.20 6.95
N PRO A 35 3.28 -4.67 6.91
CA PRO A 35 2.42 -4.63 8.08
C PRO A 35 3.07 -5.45 9.23
N PRO A 36 2.86 -5.06 10.50
CA PRO A 36 3.33 -5.82 11.65
C PRO A 36 3.01 -7.32 11.51
N PRO A 37 3.84 -8.25 12.01
CA PRO A 37 3.65 -9.69 11.80
C PRO A 37 2.24 -10.19 12.12
N ALA A 38 1.62 -9.66 13.18
CA ALA A 38 0.26 -9.99 13.57
C ALA A 38 -0.79 -9.51 12.53
N LYS A 39 -0.62 -8.30 11.97
CA LYS A 39 -1.46 -7.77 10.90
C LYS A 39 -1.23 -8.53 9.58
N LYS A 40 0.00 -8.96 9.30
CA LYS A 40 0.34 -9.81 8.15
C LYS A 40 -0.37 -11.17 8.24
N LYS A 41 -0.35 -11.81 9.41
CA LYS A 41 -1.09 -13.04 9.70
C LYS A 41 -2.60 -12.85 9.55
N ALA A 42 -3.16 -11.80 10.16
CA ALA A 42 -4.59 -11.51 10.05
C ALA A 42 -5.03 -11.26 8.60
N LYS A 43 -4.23 -10.54 7.79
CA LYS A 43 -4.49 -10.37 6.36
C LYS A 43 -4.50 -11.70 5.60
N LYS A 44 -3.59 -12.62 5.91
CA LYS A 44 -3.54 -13.95 5.28
C LYS A 44 -4.77 -14.77 5.62
N GLU A 45 -5.14 -14.86 6.89
CA GLU A 45 -6.32 -15.59 7.33
C GLU A 45 -7.61 -15.00 6.73
N CYS A 46 -7.71 -13.67 6.66
CA CYS A 46 -8.84 -13.03 6.00
C CYS A 46 -8.88 -13.23 4.49
N PHE A 47 -7.72 -13.39 3.83
CA PHE A 47 -7.67 -13.73 2.42
C PHE A 47 -8.22 -15.15 2.18
N GLU A 48 -7.78 -16.12 2.99
CA GLU A 48 -8.26 -17.51 2.95
C GLU A 48 -9.76 -17.61 3.24
N GLU A 49 -10.29 -16.83 4.18
CA GLU A 49 -11.74 -16.79 4.49
C GLU A 49 -12.57 -16.24 3.32
N LEU A 50 -12.00 -15.30 2.54
CA LEU A 50 -12.72 -14.60 1.47
C LEU A 50 -12.50 -15.21 0.09
N GLU A 51 -11.67 -16.24 -0.03
CA GLU A 51 -11.42 -16.96 -1.29
C GLU A 51 -12.71 -17.58 -1.87
N SER A 52 -13.70 -17.86 -1.03
CA SER A 52 -15.01 -18.35 -1.47
C SER A 52 -15.91 -17.29 -2.10
N ILE A 53 -15.56 -16.00 -2.04
CA ILE A 53 -16.39 -14.94 -2.63
C ILE A 53 -16.24 -15.00 -4.16
N PRO A 54 -17.33 -15.19 -4.91
CA PRO A 54 -17.26 -15.28 -6.36
C PRO A 54 -16.81 -13.96 -6.98
N GLU A 55 -15.75 -14.03 -7.78
CA GLU A 55 -15.26 -12.91 -8.60
C GLU A 55 -16.14 -12.71 -9.85
N PRO A 56 -16.22 -11.48 -10.39
CA PRO A 56 -16.88 -11.23 -11.67
C PRO A 56 -16.17 -11.97 -12.82
N GLN A 57 -16.95 -12.44 -13.81
CA GLN A 57 -16.43 -13.25 -14.92
C GLN A 57 -15.40 -12.51 -15.78
N ASN A 58 -15.47 -11.17 -15.86
CA ASN A 58 -14.51 -10.32 -16.53
C ASN A 58 -13.30 -10.01 -15.64
N LYS A 59 -12.32 -10.93 -15.68
CA LYS A 59 -11.12 -10.97 -14.82
C LYS A 59 -10.04 -9.92 -15.11
N SER A 60 -10.27 -8.95 -16.00
CA SER A 60 -9.25 -7.91 -16.21
C SER A 60 -9.12 -7.09 -14.92
N PRO A 61 -7.94 -7.00 -14.28
CA PRO A 61 -7.76 -6.28 -13.02
C PRO A 61 -8.15 -4.79 -13.09
N GLY A 62 -8.18 -4.23 -14.30
CA GLY A 62 -8.60 -2.86 -14.57
C GLY A 62 -10.05 -2.71 -15.07
N SER A 63 -10.83 -3.80 -15.18
CA SER A 63 -12.22 -3.69 -15.62
C SER A 63 -13.05 -2.96 -14.56
N LYS A 64 -14.06 -2.21 -15.01
CA LYS A 64 -15.00 -1.54 -14.12
C LYS A 64 -15.69 -2.55 -13.19
N GLU A 65 -16.06 -3.72 -13.72
CA GLU A 65 -16.72 -4.78 -12.94
C GLU A 65 -15.82 -5.32 -11.83
N MET A 66 -14.52 -5.51 -12.10
CA MET A 66 -13.55 -5.92 -11.09
C MET A 66 -13.31 -4.81 -10.06
N GLN A 67 -13.20 -3.56 -10.48
CA GLN A 67 -13.04 -2.42 -9.57
C GLN A 67 -14.27 -2.24 -8.66
N ASP A 68 -15.47 -2.36 -9.22
CA ASP A 68 -16.73 -2.26 -8.48
C ASP A 68 -16.89 -3.44 -7.51
N TRP A 69 -16.53 -4.66 -7.92
CA TRP A 69 -16.51 -5.82 -7.03
C TRP A 69 -15.48 -5.66 -5.90
N LEU A 70 -14.27 -5.19 -6.22
CA LEU A 70 -13.24 -4.91 -5.22
C LEU A 70 -13.74 -3.87 -4.22
N GLY A 71 -14.30 -2.75 -4.70
CA GLY A 71 -14.74 -1.63 -3.87
C GLY A 71 -15.97 -1.95 -3.01
N ASN A 72 -16.94 -2.68 -3.55
CA ASN A 72 -18.24 -2.88 -2.89
C ASN A 72 -18.38 -4.23 -2.18
N VAL A 73 -17.61 -5.25 -2.58
CA VAL A 73 -17.74 -6.61 -2.04
C VAL A 73 -16.49 -7.01 -1.27
N TYR A 74 -15.36 -7.09 -1.96
CA TYR A 74 -14.15 -7.71 -1.39
C TYR A 74 -13.46 -6.83 -0.33
N ILE A 75 -13.25 -5.53 -0.61
CA ILE A 75 -12.60 -4.60 0.33
C ILE A 75 -13.42 -4.46 1.62
N PRO A 76 -14.76 -4.23 1.58
CA PRO A 76 -15.58 -4.19 2.79
C PRO A 76 -15.50 -5.48 3.61
N ALA A 77 -15.63 -6.65 2.97
CA ALA A 77 -15.57 -7.94 3.65
C ALA A 77 -14.19 -8.19 4.29
N ARG A 78 -13.11 -7.83 3.61
CA ARG A 78 -11.74 -7.89 4.14
C ARG A 78 -11.55 -6.99 5.34
N ASN A 79 -12.06 -5.76 5.27
CA ASN A 79 -11.96 -4.80 6.37
C ASN A 79 -12.74 -5.29 7.60
N GLU A 80 -13.94 -5.86 7.41
CA GLU A 80 -14.71 -6.45 8.49
C GLU A 80 -14.03 -7.68 9.12
N CYS A 81 -13.39 -8.53 8.30
CA CYS A 81 -12.58 -9.63 8.81
C CYS A 81 -11.39 -9.14 9.65
N LEU A 82 -10.65 -8.13 9.16
CA LEU A 82 -9.55 -7.53 9.90
C LEU A 82 -10.02 -6.90 11.22
N ARG A 83 -11.16 -6.21 11.20
CA ARG A 83 -11.80 -5.63 12.39
C ARG A 83 -12.12 -6.69 13.43
N ARG A 84 -12.69 -7.83 13.03
CA ARG A 84 -12.97 -8.98 13.93
C ARG A 84 -11.69 -9.56 14.54
N LYS A 85 -10.55 -9.42 13.88
CA LYS A 85 -9.23 -9.84 14.35
C LYS A 85 -8.45 -8.74 15.08
N GLY A 86 -9.04 -7.55 15.28
CA GLY A 86 -8.46 -6.44 16.02
C GLY A 86 -7.55 -5.50 15.22
N PHE A 87 -7.70 -5.45 13.89
CA PHE A 87 -6.89 -4.63 12.97
C PHE A 87 -7.68 -3.66 12.11
#